data_AF-A0AAD4C4P8-F1
#
_entry.id   AF-A0AAD4C4P8-F1
#
_cell.length_a   1.000
_cell.length_b   1.000
_cell.length_c   1.000
_cell.angle_alpha   90.00
_cell.angle_beta   90.00
_cell.angle_gamma   90.00
#
_symmetry.space_group_name_H-M   'P 1'
#
loop_
_entity.id
_entity.type
_entity.pdbx_description
1 polymer ?
#
loop_
_entity_poly.entity_id
_entity_poly.type
_entity_poly.pdbx_seq_one_letter_code
_entity_poly.pdbx_strand_id
1 'polypeptide(L)' 'SSEIPTPQENVRPKDYYDKFTARKTYTEYTDPCEDASKASLACMDRNGYNRDKCMEYFQAYRDCKRAWLDQRRADRQRGR' A
#
# COMPACT_ATOMS: atom_id res chain seq x y z
N SER A 1 0.09 14.97 19.27
CA SER A 1 1.15 14.28 18.51
C SER A 1 0.50 13.35 17.52
N SER A 2 0.64 13.63 16.22
CA SER A 2 0.04 12.84 15.15
C SER A 2 0.80 11.52 15.02
N GLU A 3 0.19 10.39 15.35
CA GLU A 3 0.82 9.07 15.24
C GLU A 3 0.95 8.67 13.77
N ILE A 4 2.12 8.18 13.33
CA ILE A 4 2.20 7.47 12.03
C ILE A 4 1.55 6.11 12.28
N PRO A 5 0.58 5.67 11.46
CA PRO A 5 0.02 4.33 11.56
C PRO A 5 1.16 3.32 11.44
N THR A 6 1.17 2.31 12.31
CA THR A 6 2.28 1.36 12.39
C THR A 6 2.52 0.68 11.04
N PRO A 7 3.76 0.24 10.73
CA PRO A 7 4.05 -0.43 9.47
C PRO A 7 3.11 -1.62 9.23
N GLN A 8 2.83 -2.41 10.28
CA GLN A 8 1.93 -3.58 10.20
C GLN A 8 0.48 -3.18 9.86
N GLU A 9 -0.01 -2.02 10.28
CA GLU A 9 -1.33 -1.51 9.89
C GLU A 9 -1.39 -1.06 8.43
N ASN A 10 -0.25 -0.79 7.80
CA ASN A 10 -0.15 -0.47 6.37
C ASN A 10 0.19 -1.70 5.52
N VAL A 11 0.57 -2.83 6.13
CA VAL A 11 0.73 -4.14 5.44
C VAL A 11 -0.63 -4.71 5.06
N ARG A 12 -1.65 -4.52 5.92
CA ARG A 12 -3.03 -4.89 5.63
C ARG A 12 -3.87 -3.63 5.43
N PRO A 13 -4.22 -3.26 4.19
CA PRO A 13 -5.09 -2.12 3.93
C PRO A 13 -6.40 -2.22 4.73
N LYS A 14 -6.74 -1.16 5.50
CA LYS A 14 -8.07 -1.02 6.13
C LYS A 14 -9.13 -1.07 5.03
N ASP A 15 -10.07 -2.00 5.20
CA ASP A 15 -11.02 -2.48 4.19
C ASP A 15 -10.52 -2.37 2.75
N TYR A 16 -9.55 -3.26 2.46
CA TYR A 16 -9.18 -3.66 1.11
C TYR A 16 -10.38 -3.89 0.18
N TYR A 17 -11.55 -4.27 0.70
CA TYR A 17 -12.76 -4.49 -0.09
C TYR A 17 -13.58 -3.21 -0.35
N ASP A 18 -13.69 -2.27 0.60
CA ASP A 18 -14.51 -1.06 0.42
C ASP A 18 -13.87 -0.05 -0.54
N LYS A 19 -12.54 0.10 -0.50
CA LYS A 19 -11.84 0.98 -1.46
C LYS A 19 -11.80 0.38 -2.87
N PHE A 20 -11.85 -0.94 -3.01
CA PHE A 20 -11.67 -1.64 -4.28
C PHE A 20 -12.97 -2.05 -4.98
N THR A 21 -14.07 -2.32 -4.27
CA THR A 21 -15.40 -2.46 -4.91
C THR A 21 -15.93 -1.11 -5.42
N ALA A 22 -15.51 0.00 -4.79
CA ALA A 22 -15.88 1.35 -5.22
C ALA A 22 -15.23 1.78 -6.55
N ARG A 23 -14.09 1.19 -6.95
CA ARG A 23 -13.39 1.53 -8.21
C ARG A 23 -13.44 0.37 -9.19
N LYS A 24 -14.45 0.40 -10.06
CA LYS A 24 -14.72 -0.59 -11.12
C LYS A 24 -13.66 -0.61 -12.24
N THR A 25 -12.74 0.36 -12.27
CA THR A 25 -11.73 0.52 -13.32
C THR A 25 -10.38 0.95 -12.74
N TYR A 26 -9.35 0.13 -12.98
CA TYR A 26 -7.95 0.45 -12.68
C TYR A 26 -7.42 1.37 -13.79
N THR A 27 -7.43 2.68 -13.57
CA THR A 27 -6.75 3.63 -14.46
C THR A 27 -5.24 3.59 -14.22
N GLU A 28 -4.44 4.06 -15.18
CA GLU A 28 -2.97 4.16 -15.06
C GLU A 28 -2.47 4.96 -13.85
N TYR A 29 -3.36 5.78 -13.25
CA TYR A 29 -3.08 6.65 -12.11
C TYR A 29 -3.52 6.06 -10.76
N THR A 30 -4.12 4.88 -10.73
CA THR A 30 -4.55 4.26 -9.47
C THR A 30 -3.37 3.52 -8.84
N ASP A 31 -2.73 4.11 -7.83
CA ASP A 31 -1.81 3.38 -6.96
C ASP A 31 -2.62 2.60 -5.90
N PRO A 32 -2.72 1.27 -5.99
CA PRO A 32 -3.44 0.45 -5.00
C PRO A 32 -2.80 0.49 -3.61
N CYS A 33 -1.60 1.06 -3.50
CA CYS A 33 -0.78 1.13 -2.29
C CYS A 33 -0.48 2.57 -1.87
N GLU A 34 -1.34 3.52 -2.27
CA GLU A 34 -1.19 4.95 -1.98
C GLU A 34 -1.00 5.22 -0.46
N ASP A 35 -1.75 4.52 0.39
CA ASP A 35 -1.65 4.68 1.85
C ASP A 35 -0.30 4.19 2.40
N ALA A 36 0.20 3.06 1.91
CA ALA A 36 1.53 2.56 2.27
C ALA A 36 2.64 3.49 1.76
N SER A 37 2.46 4.09 0.58
CA SER A 37 3.37 5.11 0.04
C SER A 37 3.42 6.34 0.95
N LYS A 38 2.25 6.90 1.32
CA LYS A 38 2.14 8.03 2.25
C LYS A 38 2.75 7.72 3.62
N ALA A 39 2.52 6.54 4.16
CA ALA A 39 3.10 6.12 5.43
C ALA A 39 4.64 6.05 5.37
N SER A 40 5.20 5.52 4.28
CA SER A 40 6.65 5.46 4.09
C SER A 40 7.30 6.84 3.95
N LEU A 41 6.65 7.77 3.25
CA LEU A 41 7.08 9.17 3.14
C LEU A 41 7.00 9.88 4.49
N ALA A 42 5.90 9.70 5.23
CA ALA A 42 5.76 10.27 6.57
C ALA A 42 6.82 9.75 7.55
N CYS A 43 7.21 8.47 7.44
CA CYS A 43 8.33 7.94 8.22
C CYS A 43 9.64 8.65 7.87
N MET A 44 9.94 8.85 6.58
CA MET A 44 11.15 9.56 6.15
C MET A 44 11.17 11.01 6.66
N ASP A 45 10.07 11.74 6.53
CA ASP A 45 9.98 13.14 6.98
C ASP A 45 10.28 13.29 8.48
N ARG A 46 9.84 12.32 9.30
CA ARG A 46 10.09 12.34 10.75
C ARG A 46 11.47 11.85 11.15
N ASN A 47 12.08 11.00 10.35
CA ASN A 47 13.38 10.40 10.63
C ASN A 47 14.54 11.11 9.91
N GLY A 48 14.31 12.31 9.37
CA GLY A 48 15.33 13.07 8.65
C GLY A 48 15.81 12.35 7.39
N TYR A 49 14.90 11.69 6.67
CA TYR A 49 15.16 10.89 5.47
C TYR A 49 16.10 9.70 5.69
N ASN A 50 16.23 9.24 6.94
CA ASN A 50 16.94 8.01 7.25
C ASN A 50 16.11 6.79 6.80
N ARG A 51 16.56 6.15 5.71
CA ARG A 51 15.86 5.02 5.09
C ARG A 51 15.86 3.77 5.97
N ASP A 52 16.92 3.54 6.73
CA ASP A 52 17.08 2.33 7.56
C ASP A 52 16.01 2.26 8.65
N LYS A 53 15.59 3.42 9.18
CA LYS A 53 14.50 3.52 10.16
C LYS A 53 13.11 3.26 9.59
N CYS A 54 12.98 3.26 8.26
CA CYS A 54 11.70 3.14 7.56
C CYS A 54 11.59 1.87 6.71
N MET A 55 12.53 0.93 6.85
CA MET A 55 12.57 -0.31 6.06
C MET A 55 11.27 -1.12 6.16
N GLU A 56 10.64 -1.16 7.34
CA GLU A 56 9.36 -1.85 7.53
C GLU A 56 8.21 -1.19 6.74
N TYR A 57 8.19 0.14 6.61
CA TYR A 57 7.20 0.85 5.78
C TYR A 57 7.43 0.59 4.30
N PHE A 58 8.68 0.54 3.85
CA PHE A 58 9.00 0.17 2.48
C PHE A 58 8.64 -1.29 2.19
N GLN A 59 8.84 -2.19 3.16
CA GLN A 59 8.45 -3.59 3.04
C GLN A 59 6.92 -3.70 2.89
N ALA A 60 6.15 -2.98 3.72
CA ALA A 60 4.70 -2.92 3.61
C ALA A 60 4.21 -2.46 2.21
N TYR A 61 4.85 -1.44 1.64
CA TYR A 61 4.56 -0.99 0.27
C TYR A 61 4.83 -2.07 -0.79
N ARG A 62 5.95 -2.80 -0.66
CA ARG A 62 6.31 -3.89 -1.57
C ARG A 62 5.32 -5.05 -1.48
N ASP A 63 4.91 -5.40 -0.26
CA ASP A 63 3.97 -6.48 -0.01
C ASP A 63 2.58 -6.14 -0.56
N CYS A 64 2.13 -4.90 -0.37
CA CYS A 64 0.89 -4.41 -0.99
C CYS A 64 0.93 -4.53 -2.52
N LYS A 65 2.01 -4.09 -3.17
CA LYS A 65 2.16 -4.21 -4.63
C LYS A 65 2.16 -5.66 -5.09
N ARG A 66 2.81 -6.55 -4.34
CA ARG A 66 2.85 -7.97 -4.65
C ARG A 66 1.46 -8.59 -4.59
N ALA A 67 0.71 -8.32 -3.52
CA ALA A 67 -0.68 -8.76 -3.38
C ALA A 67 -1.55 -8.26 -4.55
N TRP A 68 -1.37 -7.00 -4.98
CA TRP A 68 -2.09 -6.45 -6.13
C TRP A 68 -1.77 -7.18 -7.44
N LEU A 69 -0.49 -7.43 -7.74
CA LEU A 69 -0.10 -8.16 -8.94
C LEU A 69 -0.62 -9.60 -8.93
N ASP A 70 -0.69 -10.22 -7.77
CA ASP A 70 -1.20 -11.59 -7.61
C ASP A 70 -2.72 -11.63 -7.79
N GLN A 71 -3.46 -10.66 -7.23
CA GLN A 71 -4.90 -10.51 -7.52
C GLN A 71 -5.18 -10.25 -9.00
N ARG A 72 -4.45 -9.31 -9.61
CA ARG A 72 -4.60 -8.99 -11.04
C ARG A 72 -4.26 -10.18 -11.94
N ARG A 73 -3.36 -11.08 -11.50
CA ARG A 73 -3.10 -12.35 -12.20
C ARG A 73 -4.25 -13.33 -12.00
N ALA A 74 -4.80 -13.44 -10.80
CA ALA A 74 -5.93 -14.30 -10.50
C ALA A 74 -7.21 -13.87 -11.25
N ASP A 75 -7.50 -12.57 -11.34
CA ASP A 75 -8.67 -12.05 -12.06
C ASP A 75 -8.58 -12.37 -13.56
N ARG A 76 -7.42 -12.13 -14.17
CA ARG A 76 -7.17 -12.52 -15.57
C ARG A 76 -7.34 -14.03 -15.80
N GLN A 77 -6.85 -14.87 -14.89
CA GLN A 77 -7.04 -16.33 -14.98
C GLN A 77 -8.52 -16.72 -14.86
N ARG A 78 -9.31 -15.95 -14.10
CA ARG A 78 -10.76 -16.16 -13.93
C ARG A 78 -11.59 -15.50 -15.03
N GLY A 79 -10.97 -14.88 -16.04
CA GLY A 79 -11.67 -14.20 -17.12
C GLY A 79 -12.43 -12.95 -16.68
N ARG A 80 -11.99 -12.31 -15.59
CA ARG A 80 -12.50 -11.02 -15.11
C ARG A 80 -11.54 -9.87 -15.43
#